data_AF-A0A6G7XLI9-F1
#
_entry.id   AF-A0A6G7XLI9-F1
#
_cell.length_a   1.000
_cell.length_b   1.000
_cell.length_c   1.000
_cell.angle_alpha   90.00
_cell.angle_beta   90.00
_cell.angle_gamma   90.00
#
_symmetry.space_group_name_H-M   'P 1'
#
loop_
_entity.id
_entity.type
_entity.pdbx_description
1 polymer ?
#
loop_
_entity_poly.entity_id
_entity_poly.type
_entity_poly.pdbx_seq_one_letter_code
_entity_poly.pdbx_strand_id
1 'polypeptide(L)' 'MGKQHEELIHDLRNSAAVIKAAAAEMSEGLEGLTPEVLRQLTTMVQQRSDHVLRLLDDLTGEAIG' A
#
# COMPACT_ATOMS: atom_id res chain seq x y z
N MET A 1 12.11 -18.66 -9.72
CA MET A 1 11.99 -17.24 -9.30
C MET A 1 13.04 -17.01 -8.23
N GLY A 2 13.87 -15.97 -8.36
CA GLY A 2 14.93 -15.68 -7.39
C GLY A 2 14.38 -15.09 -6.09
N LYS A 3 15.18 -15.11 -5.01
CA LYS A 3 14.81 -14.57 -3.68
C LYS A 3 14.26 -13.13 -3.74
N GLN A 4 14.80 -12.31 -4.63
CA GLN A 4 14.37 -10.94 -4.88
C GLN A 4 12.91 -10.84 -5.34
N HIS A 5 12.44 -11.79 -6.16
CA HIS A 5 11.05 -11.81 -6.63
C HIS A 5 10.08 -12.19 -5.51
N GLU A 6 10.50 -13.07 -4.60
CA GLU A 6 9.71 -13.44 -3.41
C GLU A 6 9.59 -12.26 -2.44
N GLU A 7 10.67 -11.49 -2.26
CA GLU A 7 10.69 -10.25 -1.46
C GLU A 7 9.76 -9.18 -2.06
N LEU A 8 9.81 -8.94 -3.38
CA LEU A 8 8.92 -7.99 -4.06
C LEU A 8 7.43 -8.38 -3.90
N ILE A 9 7.10 -9.66 -4.08
CA ILE A 9 5.72 -10.15 -3.86
C ILE A 9 5.30 -9.99 -2.40
N HIS A 10 6.19 -10.28 -1.45
CA HIS A 10 5.94 -10.08 -0.03
C HIS A 10 5.62 -8.62 0.29
N ASP A 11 6.43 -7.70 -0.23
CA ASP A 11 6.29 -6.27 0.03
C ASP A 11 5.04 -5.66 -0.62
N LEU A 12 4.65 -6.17 -1.80
CA LEU A 12 3.36 -5.85 -2.41
C LEU A 12 2.19 -6.29 -1.54
N ARG A 13 2.23 -7.54 -1.04
CA ARG A 13 1.16 -8.08 -0.17
C ARG A 13 1.05 -7.28 1.12
N ASN A 14 2.17 -6.94 1.74
CA ASN A 14 2.22 -6.09 2.92
C ASN A 14 1.62 -4.70 2.62
N SER A 15 1.98 -4.12 1.49
CA SER A 15 1.45 -2.81 1.09
C SER A 15 -0.05 -2.82 0.84
N ALA A 16 -0.56 -3.85 0.17
CA ALA A 16 -2.00 -4.05 -0.04
C ALA A 16 -2.76 -4.27 1.28
N ALA A 17 -2.18 -5.02 2.24
CA ALA A 17 -2.80 -5.26 3.54
C ALA A 17 -2.98 -3.95 4.34
N VAL A 18 -1.96 -3.08 4.35
CA VAL A 18 -2.03 -1.77 5.01
C VAL A 18 -3.08 -0.86 4.36
N ILE A 19 -3.12 -0.80 3.03
CA ILE A 19 -4.14 -0.01 2.30
C ILE A 19 -5.54 -0.51 2.63
N LYS A 20 -5.74 -1.83 2.65
CA LYS A 20 -7.03 -2.46 2.97
C LYS A 20 -7.48 -2.13 4.40
N ALA A 21 -6.57 -2.21 5.37
CA ALA A 21 -6.88 -1.89 6.77
C ALA A 21 -7.28 -0.42 6.93
N ALA A 22 -6.50 0.50 6.34
CA ALA A 22 -6.80 1.92 6.36
C ALA A 22 -8.15 2.26 5.70
N ALA A 23 -8.46 1.62 4.57
CA ALA A 23 -9.73 1.78 3.89
C ALA A 23 -10.91 1.23 4.70
N ALA A 24 -10.72 0.12 5.43
CA ALA A 24 -11.73 -0.42 6.33
C ALA A 24 -12.01 0.56 7.48
N GLU A 25 -10.97 1.10 8.13
CA GLU A 25 -11.12 2.12 9.18
C GLU A 25 -11.87 3.36 8.68
N MET A 26 -11.57 3.83 7.46
CA MET A 26 -12.29 4.94 6.85
C MET A 26 -13.75 4.61 6.48
N SER A 27 -14.06 3.34 6.18
CA SER A 27 -15.38 2.89 5.74
C SER A 27 -16.33 2.55 6.90
N GLU A 28 -15.81 2.18 8.07
CA GLU A 28 -16.62 1.81 9.24
C GLU A 28 -17.35 3.02 9.88
N GLY A 29 -17.00 4.24 9.45
CA GLY A 29 -17.77 5.45 9.70
C GLY A 29 -16.90 6.62 10.14
N LEU A 30 -17.23 7.82 9.68
CA LEU A 30 -16.61 9.06 10.16
C LEU A 30 -17.04 9.42 11.60
N GLU A 31 -18.02 8.71 12.15
CA GLU A 31 -18.45 8.84 13.55
C GLU A 31 -17.35 8.29 14.48
N GLY A 32 -16.37 9.14 14.78
CA GLY A 32 -15.24 8.82 15.66
C GLY A 32 -13.88 9.18 15.06
N LEU A 33 -13.80 9.32 13.74
CA LEU A 33 -12.59 9.79 13.07
C LEU A 33 -12.54 11.32 13.10
N THR A 34 -11.60 11.86 13.87
CA THR A 34 -11.31 13.30 13.78
C THR A 34 -10.75 13.64 12.39
N PRO A 35 -10.90 14.88 11.91
CA PRO A 35 -10.30 15.29 10.64
C PRO A 35 -8.79 15.04 10.56
N GLU A 36 -8.11 15.07 11.71
CA GLU A 36 -6.68 14.77 11.78
C GLU A 36 -6.38 13.29 11.54
N VAL A 37 -7.13 12.40 12.18
CA VAL A 37 -6.98 10.95 11.95
C VAL A 37 -7.32 10.59 10.51
N LEU A 38 -8.38 11.17 9.95
CA LEU A 38 -8.72 10.98 8.54
C LEU A 38 -7.60 11.44 7.60
N ARG A 39 -6.95 12.57 7.90
CA ARG A 39 -5.80 13.07 7.14
C ARG A 39 -4.62 12.10 7.22
N GLN A 40 -4.32 11.59 8.41
CA GLN A 40 -3.25 10.61 8.64
C GLN A 40 -3.50 9.31 7.88
N LEU A 41 -4.72 8.77 7.94
CA LEU A 41 -5.12 7.57 7.18
C LEU A 41 -5.01 7.81 5.67
N THR A 42 -5.44 8.98 5.19
CA THR A 42 -5.33 9.36 3.78
C THR A 42 -3.87 9.44 3.34
N THR A 43 -3.02 10.11 4.11
CA THR A 43 -1.58 10.19 3.83
C THR A 43 -0.93 8.82 3.83
N MET A 44 -1.29 7.94 4.78
CA MET A 44 -0.78 6.57 4.83
C MET A 44 -1.19 5.78 3.58
N VAL A 45 -2.45 5.87 3.14
CA VAL A 45 -2.91 5.23 1.90
C VAL A 45 -2.17 5.76 0.68
N GLN A 46 -1.97 7.08 0.57
CA GLN A 46 -1.21 7.68 -0.53
C GLN A 46 0.23 7.14 -0.58
N GLN A 47 0.97 7.26 0.53
CA GLN A 47 2.36 6.79 0.61
C GLN A 47 2.48 5.29 0.30
N ARG A 48 1.52 4.48 0.77
CA ARG A 48 1.55 3.05 0.53
C ARG A 48 1.19 2.69 -0.91
N SER A 49 0.28 3.44 -1.54
CA SER A 49 -0.04 3.30 -2.96
C SER A 49 1.14 3.68 -3.84
N ASP A 50 1.86 4.77 -3.53
CA ASP A 50 3.08 5.16 -4.24
C ASP A 50 4.19 4.10 -4.11
N HIS A 51 4.26 3.43 -2.96
CA HIS A 51 5.18 2.30 -2.78
C HIS A 51 4.76 1.10 -3.64
N VAL A 52 3.47 0.74 -3.67
CA VAL A 52 2.97 -0.32 -4.56
C VAL A 52 3.32 -0.04 -6.02
N LEU A 53 3.12 1.19 -6.49
CA LEU A 53 3.46 1.58 -7.86
C LEU A 53 4.94 1.35 -8.15
N ARG A 54 5.84 1.77 -7.25
CA ARG A 54 7.28 1.51 -7.42
C ARG A 54 7.63 0.02 -7.44
N LEU A 55 7.03 -0.79 -6.56
CA LEU A 55 7.27 -2.24 -6.56
C LEU A 55 6.76 -2.91 -7.84
N LEU A 56 5.65 -2.41 -8.41
CA LEU A 56 5.15 -2.86 -9.70
C LEU A 56 6.05 -2.43 -10.86
N ASP A 57 6.57 -1.21 -10.82
CA ASP A 57 7.57 -0.71 -11.78
C ASP A 57 8.85 -1.55 -11.71
N ASP A 58 9.33 -1.91 -10.52
CA ASP A 58 10.50 -2.78 -10.33
C ASP A 58 10.25 -4.18 -10.90
N LEU A 59 9.07 -4.76 -10.65
CA LEU A 59 8.67 -6.06 -11.17
C LEU A 59 8.51 -6.09 -12.70
N THR A 60 8.03 -4.99 -13.30
CA THR A 60 7.83 -4.89 -14.75
C THR A 60 9.09 -4.42 -15.48
N GLY A 61 9.95 -3.64 -14.82
CA GLY A 61 11.25 -3.20 -15.30
C GLY A 61 12.27 -4.34 -15.41
N GLU A 62 12.20 -5.36 -14.55
CA GLU A 62 12.98 -6.60 -14.71
C GLU A 62 12.54 -7.44 -15.94
N ALA A 63 11.38 -7.19 -16.54
CA ALA A 63 10.87 -7.95 -17.68
C ALA A 63 11.31 -7.41 -19.06
N ILE A 64 11.97 -6.25 -19.11
CA ILE A 64 12.48 -5.62 -20.35
C ILE A 64 14.02 -5.42 -20.30
N GLY A 65 14.71 -6.27 -19.54
CA GLY A 65 16.18 -6.37 -19.50
C GLY A 65 16.69 -7.62 -20.18
#